data_AF-A0AAT9JZH3-F1
#
_entry.id   AF-A0AAT9JZH3-F1
#
_cell.length_a   1.000
_cell.length_b   1.000
_cell.length_c   1.000
_cell.angle_alpha   90.00
_cell.angle_beta   90.00
_cell.angle_gamma   90.00
#
_symmetry.space_group_name_H-M   'P 1'
#
loop_
_entity.id
_entity.type
_entity.pdbx_description
1 polymer ?
#
loop_
_entity_poly.entity_id
_entity_poly.type
_entity_poly.pdbx_seq_one_letter_code
_entity_poly.pdbx_strand_id
1 'polypeptide(L)'
;MSVVITDEILWAILNDQLSDQEAQSLVWQALGYVWDEQQSCWDVTAVAEEWRQDYPDPPQFIESRPATVKLTRSIPAPYKQLLKEELGFGGYSINELIPRKTRRATIVNWLLAYRRQQGTAAH
;
A
#
# COMPACT_ATOMS: atom_id res chain seq x y z
N MET A 1 2.90 1.48 15.40
CA MET A 1 4.23 1.09 14.88
C MET A 1 4.47 1.87 13.60
N SER A 2 5.62 2.52 13.45
CA SER A 2 5.95 3.28 12.24
C SER A 2 6.61 2.33 11.25
N VAL A 3 5.92 1.94 10.17
CA VAL A 3 6.53 1.14 9.10
C VAL A 3 7.49 2.01 8.31
N VAL A 4 8.73 1.54 8.13
CA VAL A 4 9.75 2.27 7.38
C VAL A 4 9.60 1.95 5.90
N ILE A 5 9.16 2.93 5.12
CA ILE A 5 8.99 2.81 3.67
C ILE A 5 10.15 3.53 3.00
N THR A 6 11.04 2.79 2.36
CA THR A 6 12.16 3.36 1.58
C THR A 6 11.93 3.24 0.08
N ASP A 7 12.59 4.10 -0.67
CA ASP A 7 12.53 4.14 -2.13
C ASP A 7 12.98 2.81 -2.76
N GLU A 8 13.95 2.13 -2.13
CA GLU A 8 14.42 0.81 -2.54
C GLU A 8 13.31 -0.25 -2.47
N ILE A 9 12.53 -0.28 -1.38
CA ILE A 9 11.40 -1.20 -1.21
C ILE A 9 10.34 -0.92 -2.27
N LEU A 10 10.03 0.36 -2.51
CA LEU A 10 9.04 0.77 -3.51
C LEU A 10 9.47 0.32 -4.92
N TRP A 11 10.74 0.54 -5.29
CA TRP A 11 11.29 0.05 -6.55
C TRP A 11 11.32 -1.47 -6.63
N ALA A 12 11.59 -2.18 -5.54
CA ALA A 12 11.55 -3.63 -5.51
C ALA A 12 10.13 -4.18 -5.75
N ILE A 13 9.09 -3.51 -5.26
CA ILE A 13 7.68 -3.87 -5.56
C ILE A 13 7.38 -3.65 -7.05
N LEU A 14 7.79 -2.50 -7.61
CA LEU A 14 7.54 -2.15 -9.01
C LEU A 14 8.24 -3.10 -9.99
N ASN A 15 9.45 -3.54 -9.65
CA ASN A 15 10.30 -4.42 -10.46
C ASN A 15 10.04 -5.93 -10.25
N ASP A 16 8.99 -6.31 -9.51
CA ASP A 16 8.70 -7.72 -9.18
C ASP A 16 9.79 -8.42 -8.33
N GLN A 17 10.65 -7.66 -7.65
CA GLN A 17 11.67 -8.22 -6.76
C GLN A 17 11.08 -8.63 -5.40
N LEU A 18 10.04 -7.93 -4.96
CA LEU A 18 9.24 -8.30 -3.78
C LEU A 18 8.06 -9.17 -4.16
N SER A 19 7.77 -10.18 -3.34
CA SER A 19 6.57 -11.00 -3.46
C SER A 19 5.29 -10.18 -3.21
N ASP A 20 4.18 -10.61 -3.82
CA ASP A 20 2.89 -9.93 -3.66
C ASP A 20 2.49 -9.82 -2.19
N GLN A 21 2.74 -10.90 -1.42
CA GLN A 21 2.53 -10.97 0.02
C GLN A 21 3.33 -9.94 0.82
N GLU A 22 4.60 -9.75 0.49
CA GLU A 22 5.46 -8.78 1.19
C GLU A 22 4.99 -7.35 0.90
N ALA A 23 4.67 -7.06 -0.37
CA ALA A 23 4.19 -5.76 -0.78
C ALA A 23 2.87 -5.37 -0.07
N GLN A 24 1.93 -6.32 0.04
CA GLN A 24 0.68 -6.07 0.75
C GLN A 24 0.82 -6.08 2.27
N SER A 25 1.75 -6.86 2.84
CA SER A 25 2.06 -6.83 4.26
C SER A 25 2.52 -5.44 4.72
N LEU A 26 3.29 -4.73 3.91
CA LEU A 26 3.66 -3.33 4.19
C LEU A 26 2.44 -2.42 4.29
N VAL A 27 1.45 -2.61 3.40
CA VAL A 27 0.19 -1.85 3.43
C VAL A 27 -0.62 -2.23 4.66
N TRP A 28 -0.69 -3.52 5.01
CA TRP A 28 -1.38 -3.99 6.21
C TRP A 28 -0.80 -3.33 7.46
N GLN A 29 0.52 -3.38 7.62
CA GLN A 29 1.22 -2.74 8.73
C GLN A 29 1.00 -1.22 8.76
N ALA A 30 1.03 -0.55 7.59
CA ALA A 30 0.77 0.88 7.48
C ALA A 30 -0.68 1.25 7.86
N LEU A 31 -1.65 0.44 7.44
CA LEU A 31 -3.06 0.57 7.82
C LEU A 31 -3.29 0.28 9.30
N GLY A 32 -2.38 -0.46 9.96
CA GLY A 32 -2.46 -0.83 11.36
C GLY A 32 -2.93 -2.27 11.60
N TYR A 33 -3.05 -3.10 10.56
CA TYR A 33 -3.29 -4.53 10.72
C TYR A 33 -2.03 -5.20 11.25
N VAL A 34 -2.15 -5.86 12.38
CA VAL A 34 -1.04 -6.61 13.00
C VAL A 34 -1.51 -8.04 13.22
N TRP A 35 -0.70 -9.01 12.80
CA TRP A 35 -1.00 -10.41 13.10
C TRP A 35 -0.69 -10.68 14.57
N ASP A 36 -1.69 -11.06 15.34
CA ASP A 36 -1.53 -11.46 16.74
C ASP A 36 -1.37 -12.98 16.80
N GLU A 37 -0.12 -13.44 16.99
CA GLU A 37 0.18 -14.87 17.11
C GLU A 37 -0.44 -15.50 18.36
N GLN A 38 -0.69 -14.72 19.42
CA GLN A 38 -1.24 -15.25 20.67
C GLN A 38 -2.72 -15.60 20.54
N GLN A 39 -3.48 -14.79 19.82
CA GLN A 39 -4.91 -14.97 19.56
C GLN A 39 -5.17 -15.63 18.20
N SER A 40 -4.12 -15.85 17.39
CA SER A 40 -4.22 -16.34 16.01
C SER A 40 -5.24 -15.55 15.19
N CYS A 41 -5.25 -14.23 15.38
CA CYS A 41 -6.22 -13.32 14.79
C CYS A 41 -5.54 -12.02 14.34
N TRP A 42 -6.18 -11.29 13.43
CA TRP A 42 -5.71 -9.97 13.02
C TRP A 42 -6.17 -8.90 14.01
N ASP A 43 -5.22 -8.21 14.61
CA ASP A 43 -5.50 -7.02 15.38
C ASP A 43 -5.81 -5.85 14.43
N VAL A 44 -7.04 -5.36 14.52
CA VAL A 44 -7.54 -4.21 13.74
C VAL A 44 -7.79 -2.99 14.63
N THR A 45 -7.24 -2.97 15.84
CA THR A 45 -7.50 -1.89 16.80
C THR A 45 -6.86 -0.57 16.35
N ALA A 46 -5.71 -0.66 15.67
CA ALA A 46 -5.03 0.48 15.06
C ALA A 46 -5.55 0.84 13.66
N VAL A 47 -6.46 0.02 13.10
CA VAL A 47 -7.00 0.21 11.75
C VAL A 47 -8.13 1.23 11.78
N ALA A 48 -8.14 2.12 10.78
CA ALA A 48 -9.21 3.10 10.61
C ALA A 48 -10.58 2.43 10.53
N GLU A 49 -11.59 3.08 11.11
CA GLU A 49 -12.93 2.50 11.26
C GLU A 49 -13.57 2.14 9.90
N GLU A 50 -13.35 2.96 8.88
CA GLU A 50 -13.80 2.71 7.51
C GLU A 50 -13.21 1.44 6.88
N TRP A 51 -11.99 1.06 7.28
CA TRP A 51 -11.29 -0.12 6.78
C TRP A 51 -11.74 -1.35 7.54
N ARG A 52 -11.72 -1.32 8.88
CA ARG A 52 -12.14 -2.47 9.72
C ARG A 52 -13.61 -2.85 9.54
N GLN A 53 -14.51 -1.90 9.23
CA GLN A 53 -15.92 -2.20 9.01
C GLN A 53 -16.17 -2.99 7.72
N ASP A 54 -15.40 -2.70 6.67
CA ASP A 54 -15.56 -3.30 5.35
C ASP A 54 -14.66 -4.53 5.18
N TYR A 55 -13.52 -4.52 5.88
CA TYR A 55 -12.46 -5.52 5.88
C TYR A 55 -12.01 -5.82 7.32
N PRO A 56 -12.73 -6.69 8.04
CA PRO A 56 -12.30 -7.19 9.35
C PRO A 56 -10.99 -7.98 9.26
N ASP A 57 -10.75 -8.63 8.12
CA ASP A 57 -9.49 -9.29 7.77
C ASP A 57 -8.73 -8.49 6.72
N PRO A 58 -7.38 -8.49 6.73
CA PRO A 58 -6.60 -7.72 5.79
C PRO A 58 -6.83 -8.21 4.36
N PRO A 59 -7.27 -7.32 3.45
CA PRO A 59 -7.56 -7.73 2.10
C PRO A 59 -6.29 -7.90 1.27
N GLN A 60 -6.33 -8.85 0.33
CA GLN A 60 -5.27 -9.05 -0.65
C GLN A 60 -5.43 -8.04 -1.80
N PHE A 61 -4.67 -6.95 -1.78
CA PHE A 61 -4.80 -5.91 -2.82
C PHE A 61 -4.47 -6.41 -4.22
N ILE A 62 -3.50 -7.34 -4.35
CA ILE A 62 -3.09 -7.84 -5.68
C ILE A 62 -4.15 -8.72 -6.32
N GLU A 63 -4.95 -9.44 -5.54
CA GLU A 63 -5.98 -10.36 -6.05
C GLU A 63 -7.37 -9.67 -6.06
N SER A 64 -7.66 -8.90 -5.01
CA SER A 64 -8.92 -8.23 -4.78
C SER A 64 -8.98 -6.84 -5.43
N ARG A 65 -9.73 -6.76 -6.52
CA ARG A 65 -10.05 -5.50 -7.19
C ARG A 65 -10.78 -4.49 -6.27
N PRO A 66 -11.81 -4.85 -5.48
CA PRO A 66 -12.48 -3.86 -4.62
C PRO A 66 -11.55 -3.27 -3.56
N ALA A 67 -10.65 -4.06 -2.98
CA ALA A 67 -9.65 -3.58 -2.04
C ALA A 67 -8.68 -2.58 -2.69
N THR A 68 -8.20 -2.87 -3.91
CA THR A 68 -7.36 -1.94 -4.68
C THR A 68 -8.08 -0.62 -4.95
N VAL A 69 -9.37 -0.68 -5.32
CA VAL A 69 -10.18 0.51 -5.59
C VAL A 69 -10.32 1.36 -4.33
N LYS A 70 -10.62 0.72 -3.19
CA LYS A 70 -10.69 1.42 -1.89
C LYS A 70 -9.35 2.08 -1.54
N LEU A 71 -8.24 1.34 -1.70
CA LEU A 71 -6.89 1.86 -1.48
C LEU A 71 -6.61 3.11 -2.31
N THR A 72 -6.95 3.07 -3.60
CA THR A 72 -6.80 4.20 -4.53
C THR A 72 -7.64 5.41 -4.09
N ARG A 73 -8.85 5.17 -3.58
CA ARG A 73 -9.74 6.23 -3.09
C ARG A 73 -9.26 6.86 -1.79
N SER A 74 -8.54 6.10 -0.95
CA SER A 74 -7.92 6.62 0.26
C SER A 74 -6.73 7.54 -0.02
N ILE A 75 -6.16 7.54 -1.24
CA ILE A 75 -5.06 8.44 -1.62
C ILE A 75 -5.60 9.85 -1.92
N PRO A 76 -5.16 10.89 -1.18
CA PRO A 76 -5.49 12.28 -1.46
C PRO A 76 -5.06 12.69 -2.88
N ALA A 77 -5.85 13.55 -3.53
CA ALA A 77 -5.52 14.09 -4.86
C ALA A 77 -4.07 14.62 -5.03
N PRO A 78 -3.49 15.41 -4.09
CA PRO A 78 -2.11 15.88 -4.23
C PRO A 78 -1.08 14.76 -4.20
N TYR A 79 -1.41 13.59 -3.62
CA TYR A 79 -0.48 12.48 -3.48
C TYR A 79 -0.58 11.45 -4.60
N LYS A 80 -1.52 11.61 -5.54
CA LYS A 80 -1.69 10.66 -6.65
C LYS A 80 -0.54 10.69 -7.65
N GLN A 81 0.21 11.78 -7.72
CA GLN A 81 1.35 11.95 -8.63
C GLN A 81 2.72 11.67 -7.97
N LEU A 82 2.76 11.26 -6.69
CA LEU A 82 4.02 11.00 -5.97
C LEU A 82 4.88 9.92 -6.62
N LEU A 83 4.27 8.90 -7.24
CA LEU A 83 5.00 7.92 -8.05
C LEU A 83 5.93 8.57 -9.08
N LYS A 84 5.46 9.64 -9.73
CA LYS A 84 6.25 10.35 -10.72
C LYS A 84 7.15 11.42 -10.08
N GLU A 85 6.65 12.11 -9.06
CA GLU A 85 7.37 13.22 -8.43
C GLU A 85 8.54 12.76 -7.54
N GLU A 86 8.35 11.71 -6.73
CA GLU A 86 9.38 11.20 -5.81
C GLU A 86 10.22 10.10 -6.47
N LEU A 87 9.59 9.09 -7.08
CA LEU A 87 10.32 7.95 -7.67
C LEU A 87 10.75 8.18 -9.12
N GLY A 88 10.26 9.23 -9.80
CA GLY A 88 10.50 9.40 -11.24
C GLY A 88 9.85 8.31 -12.11
N PHE A 89 8.89 7.56 -11.57
CA PHE A 89 8.28 6.44 -12.29
C PHE A 89 7.33 6.95 -13.38
N GLY A 90 7.73 6.78 -14.64
CA GLY A 90 6.97 7.22 -15.82
C GLY A 90 5.76 6.36 -16.17
N GLY A 91 5.58 5.20 -15.52
CA GLY A 91 4.57 4.21 -15.86
C GLY A 91 5.18 2.93 -16.45
N TYR A 92 4.37 1.88 -16.55
CA TYR A 92 4.75 0.66 -17.24
C TYR A 92 4.62 0.82 -18.76
N SER A 93 5.52 0.17 -19.49
CA SER A 93 5.40 0.01 -20.95
C SER A 93 4.11 -0.75 -21.30
N ILE A 94 3.56 -0.55 -22.50
CA ILE A 94 2.33 -1.23 -22.96
C ILE A 94 2.43 -2.76 -22.82
N ASN A 95 3.60 -3.34 -23.12
CA ASN A 95 3.85 -4.79 -22.99
C ASN A 95 3.88 -5.27 -21.53
N GLU A 96 4.07 -4.35 -20.57
CA GLU A 96 4.16 -4.64 -19.14
C GLU A 96 2.92 -4.18 -18.37
N LEU A 97 1.90 -3.67 -19.08
CA LEU A 97 0.67 -3.16 -18.49
C LEU A 97 -0.30 -4.31 -18.14
N ILE A 98 0.17 -5.21 -17.26
CA ILE A 98 -0.62 -6.32 -16.75
C ILE A 98 -1.33 -5.93 -15.45
N PRO A 99 -2.54 -6.47 -15.18
CA PRO A 99 -3.35 -6.10 -14.02
C PRO A 99 -2.60 -6.25 -12.69
N ARG A 100 -1.73 -7.27 -12.57
CA ARG A 100 -0.87 -7.49 -11.38
C ARG A 100 0.08 -6.31 -11.16
N LYS A 101 0.83 -5.87 -12.19
CA LYS A 101 1.75 -4.74 -12.12
C LYS A 101 1.01 -3.42 -11.84
N THR A 102 -0.14 -3.20 -12.47
CA THR A 102 -0.96 -2.01 -12.21
C THR A 102 -1.41 -1.94 -10.75
N ARG A 103 -1.82 -3.07 -10.15
CA ARG A 103 -2.19 -3.14 -8.72
C ARG A 103 -0.99 -2.90 -7.81
N ARG A 104 0.19 -3.42 -8.16
CA ARG A 104 1.47 -3.14 -7.45
C ARG A 104 1.83 -1.66 -7.48
N ALA A 105 1.70 -0.99 -8.61
CA ALA A 105 1.90 0.45 -8.68
C ALA A 105 0.90 1.21 -7.81
N THR A 106 -0.37 0.78 -7.74
CA THR A 106 -1.34 1.37 -6.81
C THR A 106 -0.89 1.24 -5.35
N ILE A 107 -0.39 0.07 -4.94
CA ILE A 107 0.17 -0.15 -3.60
C ILE A 107 1.32 0.82 -3.32
N VAL A 108 2.27 0.91 -4.25
CA VAL A 108 3.43 1.80 -4.15
C VAL A 108 3.01 3.27 -4.04
N ASN A 109 2.01 3.69 -4.82
CA ASN A 109 1.48 5.06 -4.74
C ASN A 109 0.87 5.36 -3.36
N TRP A 110 0.14 4.40 -2.81
CA TRP A 110 -0.48 4.54 -1.50
C TRP A 110 0.58 4.57 -0.39
N LEU A 111 1.61 3.72 -0.46
CA LEU A 111 2.72 3.69 0.48
C LEU A 111 3.51 5.02 0.47
N LEU A 112 3.73 5.60 -0.72
CA LEU A 112 4.32 6.94 -0.85
C LEU A 112 3.46 8.01 -0.18
N ALA A 113 2.15 8.00 -0.44
CA ALA A 113 1.21 8.93 0.18
C ALA A 113 1.24 8.83 1.71
N TYR A 114 1.23 7.60 2.23
CA TYR A 114 1.31 7.32 3.66
C TYR A 114 2.62 7.84 4.27
N ARG A 115 3.77 7.53 3.66
CA ARG A 115 5.09 8.05 4.10
C ARG A 115 5.09 9.58 4.12
N ARG A 116 4.55 10.21 3.07
CA ARG A 116 4.45 11.68 2.99
C ARG A 116 3.55 12.24 4.09
N GLN A 117 2.40 11.64 4.33
CA GLN A 117 1.48 12.03 5.40
C GLN A 117 2.12 11.94 6.79
N GLN A 118 2.89 10.88 7.05
CA GLN A 118 3.64 10.75 8.30
C GLN A 118 4.75 11.80 8.44
N GLY A 119 5.47 12.10 7.36
CA GLY A 119 6.50 13.15 7.35
C GLY A 119 5.93 14.55 7.55
N THR A 120 4.72 14.83 7.05
CA THR A 120 4.06 16.14 7.18
C THR A 120 3.47 16.35 8.58
N ALA A 121 3.23 15.31 9.37
CA ALA A 121 2.74 15.43 10.75
C ALA A 121 3.77 16.00 11.75
N ALA A 122 5.00 16.31 11.29
CA ALA A 122 6.09 16.85 12.08
C ALA A 122 6.35 18.35 11.88
N HIS A 123 5.39 19.13 11.36
CA HIS A 123 5.57 20.57 11.15
C HIS A 123 4.42 21.42 11.68
#